data_AF-A0A6P4AF54-F1
#
_entry.id   AF-A0A6P4AF54-F1
#
_cell.length_a   1.000
_cell.length_b   1.000
_cell.length_c   1.000
_cell.angle_alpha   90.00
_cell.angle_beta   90.00
_cell.angle_gamma   90.00
#
_symmetry.space_group_name_H-M   'P 1'
#
loop_
_entity.id
_entity.type
_entity.pdbx_description
1 polymer ?
#
loop_
_entity_poly.entity_id
_entity_poly.type
_entity_poly.pdbx_seq_one_letter_code
_entity_poly.pdbx_strand_id
1 'polypeptide(L)'
;MKHGGSRRRRISIPATILVGCAVFGTMGLLILSVREVDPPTIPTIPLKQIHIQESDSSSESDNFDDGSEIGKRNEAKAGSGSGTMKKGSRLCATVEQMGEDFKSTFWNETLRVREIIRQHFALNGASRIRDLPPEQFCWHGFVLGKASEAGFGNEMYKILSAAALSIMLNRSLIIGQTRGKFPFGDYISYSNEAFTLKEIKHLWRHNKCEKMYGRHLLIRTDDFEKPVKTNVLCSNWRVWKQPIIWFQGTNDAVAVQFFLKNIHSEMRNAAFDLFGKPEFLKSRPNVFGELMRVLISPSKDVEEAVNWVLGSGDDPDITLHMRMLMNKSVRAVQAALSCIRKAIHDLHKASKPRVVLVSDTPSLVKSITHNISKFAEVIHFDYGMFEGNITTVNGLKSLEFRAKDWGPAPRWVAFVDFFLASRAKHAVVSGAHRRVGTTYAQLIAALAAARNLGDNSAGSSFTFLSSFQNNLLREGLRFQIGWGHVWNRFAGPLSCHNQRNQCAFTPLLPPAWWDGLWQSPLQRDINRLEQYGVQLTGFGTTDEIHLQSFCSSRKYIVKTIPIPL
;
A
#
# COMPACT_ATOMS: atom_id res chain seq x y z
N MET A 1 28.95 76.72 -19.79
CA MET A 1 28.20 76.18 -20.96
C MET A 1 27.17 75.18 -20.47
N LYS A 2 25.91 75.32 -20.92
CA LYS A 2 24.79 74.37 -20.74
C LYS A 2 25.18 72.99 -21.31
N HIS A 3 24.61 71.85 -20.91
CA HIS A 3 23.26 71.33 -21.23
C HIS A 3 22.91 70.18 -20.23
N GLY A 4 21.75 70.20 -19.56
CA GLY A 4 20.57 69.33 -19.83
C GLY A 4 20.79 67.86 -19.42
N GLY A 5 20.09 67.17 -18.52
CA GLY A 5 18.75 67.27 -17.95
C GLY A 5 18.13 65.85 -18.02
N SER A 6 17.76 65.24 -16.88
CA SER A 6 16.60 64.31 -16.76
C SER A 6 16.49 63.74 -15.32
N ARG A 7 15.37 64.02 -14.65
CA ARG A 7 14.95 63.44 -13.38
C ARG A 7 14.46 62.00 -13.60
N ARG A 8 15.08 61.01 -12.95
CA ARG A 8 14.45 59.69 -12.72
C ARG A 8 14.04 59.55 -11.25
N ARG A 9 12.72 59.52 -11.01
CA ARG A 9 12.09 59.20 -9.72
C ARG A 9 12.49 57.77 -9.32
N ARG A 10 13.02 57.58 -8.11
CA ARG A 10 13.21 56.26 -7.50
C ARG A 10 11.83 55.68 -7.16
N ILE A 11 11.45 54.61 -7.85
CA ILE A 11 10.28 53.80 -7.51
C ILE A 11 10.70 52.83 -6.41
N SER A 12 9.96 52.85 -5.31
CA SER A 12 10.14 51.98 -4.15
C SER A 12 9.82 50.53 -4.55
N ILE A 13 10.84 49.68 -4.56
CA ILE A 13 10.81 48.23 -4.88
C ILE A 13 9.70 47.42 -4.13
N PRO A 14 9.27 47.76 -2.90
CA PRO A 14 8.18 47.04 -2.22
C PRO A 14 6.81 47.18 -2.90
N ALA A 15 6.53 48.30 -3.57
CA ALA A 15 5.21 48.56 -4.14
C ALA A 15 4.95 47.74 -5.43
N THR A 16 5.99 47.50 -6.23
CA THR A 16 5.88 46.73 -7.48
C THR A 16 5.71 45.23 -7.22
N ILE A 17 6.30 44.72 -6.12
CA ILE A 17 6.18 43.31 -5.72
C ILE A 17 4.78 43.04 -5.15
N LEU A 18 4.22 43.96 -4.36
CA LEU A 18 2.87 43.83 -3.80
C LEU A 18 1.76 43.87 -4.87
N VAL A 19 1.89 44.74 -5.88
CA VAL A 19 0.94 44.80 -7.00
C VAL A 19 1.07 43.57 -7.91
N GLY A 20 2.29 43.07 -8.13
CA GLY A 20 2.52 41.83 -8.86
C GLY A 20 1.88 40.61 -8.17
N CYS A 21 2.05 40.47 -6.86
CA CYS A 21 1.46 39.36 -6.10
C CYS A 21 -0.08 39.41 -6.07
N ALA A 22 -0.69 40.60 -6.04
CA ALA A 22 -2.14 40.75 -6.09
C ALA A 22 -2.73 40.39 -7.47
N VAL A 23 -2.06 40.77 -8.56
CA VAL A 23 -2.52 40.46 -9.94
C VAL A 23 -2.31 38.98 -10.30
N PHE A 24 -1.22 38.35 -9.85
CA PHE A 24 -1.02 36.91 -10.04
C PHE A 24 -1.93 36.06 -9.14
N GLY A 25 -2.27 36.54 -7.94
CA GLY A 25 -3.21 35.88 -7.03
C GLY A 25 -4.64 35.88 -7.56
N THR A 26 -5.12 37.00 -8.12
CA THR A 26 -6.47 37.11 -8.69
C THR A 26 -6.60 36.37 -10.03
N MET A 27 -5.57 36.39 -10.89
CA MET A 27 -5.56 35.61 -12.13
C MET A 27 -5.49 34.09 -11.86
N GLY A 28 -4.73 33.67 -10.83
CA GLY A 28 -4.66 32.26 -10.41
C GLY A 28 -5.97 31.72 -9.84
N LEU A 29 -6.72 32.55 -9.09
CA LEU A 29 -8.04 32.19 -8.57
C LEU A 29 -9.13 32.18 -9.66
N LEU A 30 -9.05 33.04 -10.68
CA LEU A 30 -9.96 33.02 -11.83
C LEU A 30 -9.75 31.79 -12.73
N ILE A 31 -8.51 31.34 -12.93
CA ILE A 31 -8.21 30.11 -13.70
C ILE A 31 -8.67 28.85 -12.95
N LEU A 32 -8.68 28.87 -11.62
CA LEU A 32 -9.18 27.75 -10.79
C LEU A 32 -10.71 27.70 -10.69
N SER A 33 -11.41 28.78 -11.06
CA SER A 33 -12.87 28.90 -10.91
C SER A 33 -13.64 28.79 -12.23
N VAL A 34 -12.98 28.86 -13.40
CA VAL A 34 -13.64 28.97 -14.73
C VAL A 34 -13.11 27.97 -15.76
N ARG A 35 -12.76 26.73 -15.38
CA ARG A 35 -12.76 25.64 -16.36
C ARG A 35 -13.63 24.49 -15.90
N GLU A 36 -14.90 24.63 -16.25
CA GLU A 36 -15.82 23.53 -16.51
C GLU A 36 -15.15 22.49 -17.41
N VAL A 37 -15.45 21.23 -17.10
CA VAL A 37 -14.97 20.07 -17.83
C VAL A 37 -15.82 19.94 -19.09
N ASP A 38 -15.33 20.41 -20.23
CA ASP A 38 -15.91 20.05 -21.52
C ASP A 38 -15.76 18.53 -21.74
N PRO A 39 -16.82 17.82 -22.18
CA PRO A 39 -16.72 16.42 -22.54
C PRO A 39 -15.84 16.26 -23.80
N PRO A 40 -15.02 15.20 -23.91
CA PRO A 40 -14.14 15.04 -25.05
C PRO A 40 -14.94 14.74 -26.33
N THR A 41 -14.73 15.58 -27.35
CA THR A 41 -15.16 15.35 -28.74
C THR A 41 -14.48 14.11 -29.29
N ILE A 42 -15.26 13.07 -29.58
CA ILE A 42 -14.81 11.83 -30.24
C ILE A 42 -14.70 12.11 -31.75
N PRO A 43 -13.58 11.79 -32.42
CA PRO A 43 -13.57 11.70 -33.88
C PRO A 43 -14.28 10.41 -34.29
N THR A 44 -15.44 10.54 -34.94
CA THR A 44 -16.18 9.44 -35.56
C THR A 44 -15.40 8.90 -36.77
N ILE A 45 -14.80 7.73 -36.62
CA ILE A 45 -14.37 6.89 -37.75
C ILE A 45 -15.50 5.88 -38.01
N PRO A 46 -16.04 5.77 -39.23
CA PRO A 46 -17.25 5.02 -39.50
C PRO A 46 -16.99 3.51 -39.42
N LEU A 47 -17.60 2.84 -38.42
CA LEU A 47 -17.77 1.39 -38.43
C LEU A 47 -18.87 1.03 -39.43
N LYS A 48 -18.49 0.24 -40.44
CA LYS A 48 -19.42 -0.43 -41.37
C LYS A 48 -20.47 -1.22 -40.56
N GLN A 49 -21.72 -0.85 -40.79
CA GLN A 49 -22.93 -1.40 -40.21
C GLN A 49 -23.12 -2.85 -40.69
N ILE A 50 -23.03 -3.82 -39.78
CA ILE A 50 -23.59 -5.15 -39.99
C ILE A 50 -25.07 -5.05 -39.59
N HIS A 51 -25.93 -5.21 -40.58
CA HIS A 51 -27.38 -5.13 -40.49
C HIS A 51 -27.91 -6.39 -39.77
N ILE A 52 -28.40 -6.25 -38.55
CA ILE A 52 -29.33 -7.21 -37.94
C ILE A 52 -30.58 -6.42 -37.59
N GLN A 53 -31.63 -6.78 -38.29
CA GLN A 53 -32.93 -6.14 -38.36
C GLN A 53 -33.82 -6.81 -37.31
N GLU A 54 -34.12 -6.12 -36.22
CA GLU A 54 -35.24 -6.47 -35.35
C GLU A 54 -36.06 -5.21 -35.04
N SER A 55 -37.34 -5.37 -35.33
CA SER A 55 -38.41 -4.39 -35.35
C SER A 55 -38.77 -3.86 -33.96
N ASP A 56 -38.91 -2.54 -33.88
CA ASP A 56 -39.59 -1.84 -32.79
C ASP A 56 -41.09 -2.20 -32.75
N SER A 57 -41.62 -2.40 -31.54
CA SER A 57 -42.92 -1.84 -31.17
C SER A 57 -43.01 -1.61 -29.67
N SER A 58 -43.14 -0.33 -29.34
CA SER A 58 -43.47 0.29 -28.06
C SER A 58 -44.71 -0.27 -27.36
N SER A 59 -44.72 -0.31 -26.02
CA SER A 59 -45.71 0.41 -25.19
C SER A 59 -45.47 0.19 -23.69
N GLU A 60 -45.60 1.27 -22.94
CA GLU A 60 -45.65 1.31 -21.47
C GLU A 60 -46.94 0.69 -20.94
N SER A 61 -46.90 0.06 -19.76
CA SER A 61 -47.85 0.32 -18.65
C SER A 61 -47.63 -0.61 -17.45
N ASP A 62 -47.93 -0.06 -16.28
CA ASP A 62 -47.92 -0.64 -14.94
C ASP A 62 -48.81 -1.88 -14.77
N ASN A 63 -48.41 -2.84 -13.92
CA ASN A 63 -49.15 -3.19 -12.69
C ASN A 63 -48.59 -4.41 -11.93
N PHE A 64 -49.03 -4.44 -10.67
CA PHE A 64 -48.82 -5.32 -9.52
C PHE A 64 -49.17 -6.82 -9.65
N ASP A 65 -48.71 -7.57 -8.63
CA ASP A 65 -49.19 -8.87 -8.10
C ASP A 65 -48.93 -10.13 -8.95
N ASP A 66 -48.83 -11.35 -8.43
CA ASP A 66 -48.68 -12.00 -7.12
C ASP A 66 -48.53 -13.51 -7.45
N GLY A 67 -48.01 -14.30 -6.52
CA GLY A 67 -48.19 -15.76 -6.48
C GLY A 67 -47.15 -16.56 -7.26
N SER A 68 -46.35 -17.42 -6.59
CA SER A 68 -46.78 -18.77 -6.16
C SER A 68 -47.00 -19.66 -7.41
N GLU A 69 -46.33 -20.79 -7.63
CA GLU A 69 -46.22 -21.90 -6.70
C GLU A 69 -45.33 -23.02 -7.32
N ILE A 70 -44.49 -23.61 -6.48
CA ILE A 70 -44.23 -25.06 -6.31
C ILE A 70 -44.10 -25.98 -7.55
N GLY A 71 -42.92 -26.61 -7.62
CA GLY A 71 -42.87 -28.08 -7.52
C GLY A 71 -42.41 -28.84 -8.75
N LYS A 72 -41.22 -29.45 -8.70
CA LYS A 72 -41.07 -30.81 -8.15
C LYS A 72 -39.67 -31.37 -8.45
N ARG A 73 -39.21 -32.05 -7.43
CA ARG A 73 -37.99 -32.82 -7.23
C ARG A 73 -37.97 -34.05 -8.16
N ASN A 74 -36.80 -34.41 -8.69
CA ASN A 74 -36.44 -35.80 -8.92
C ASN A 74 -34.93 -35.98 -8.78
N GLU A 75 -34.54 -36.79 -7.79
CA GLU A 75 -33.20 -37.28 -7.55
C GLU A 75 -32.95 -38.50 -8.43
N ALA A 76 -31.83 -38.52 -9.16
CA ALA A 76 -31.23 -39.76 -9.66
C ALA A 76 -29.70 -39.62 -9.84
N LYS A 77 -29.00 -40.22 -8.88
CA LYS A 77 -27.70 -40.92 -8.93
C LYS A 77 -26.58 -40.45 -9.89
N ALA A 78 -25.51 -40.03 -9.22
CA ALA A 78 -24.09 -40.06 -9.55
C ALA A 78 -23.66 -40.92 -10.76
N GLY A 79 -23.00 -40.23 -11.71
CA GLY A 79 -22.03 -40.79 -12.64
C GLY A 79 -20.82 -39.87 -12.68
N SER A 80 -19.66 -40.39 -12.28
CA SER A 80 -18.35 -39.76 -12.44
C SER A 80 -18.11 -39.50 -13.92
N GLY A 81 -17.93 -38.24 -14.29
CA GLY A 81 -17.70 -37.83 -15.66
C GLY A 81 -17.24 -36.39 -15.72
N SER A 82 -16.02 -36.20 -16.20
CA SER A 82 -15.43 -34.92 -16.61
C SER A 82 -16.45 -34.05 -17.34
N GLY A 83 -17.03 -33.09 -16.61
CA GLY A 83 -18.01 -32.16 -17.12
C GLY A 83 -17.34 -30.84 -17.45
N THR A 84 -16.91 -30.69 -18.69
CA THR A 84 -16.66 -29.38 -19.31
C THR A 84 -17.82 -28.46 -18.97
N MET A 85 -17.59 -27.51 -18.06
CA MET A 85 -18.53 -26.43 -17.78
C MET A 85 -18.85 -25.74 -19.10
N LYS A 86 -20.09 -25.87 -19.57
CA LYS A 86 -20.69 -24.94 -20.52
C LYS A 86 -20.65 -23.55 -19.88
N LYS A 87 -19.59 -22.81 -20.18
CA LYS A 87 -19.39 -21.40 -19.83
C LYS A 87 -20.41 -20.57 -20.61
N GLY A 88 -21.61 -20.42 -20.05
CA GLY A 88 -22.39 -19.22 -20.29
C GLY A 88 -21.54 -18.03 -19.85
N SER A 89 -21.30 -17.09 -20.76
CA SER A 89 -20.32 -16.00 -20.63
C SER A 89 -20.65 -15.04 -19.48
N ARG A 90 -20.19 -15.33 -18.27
CA ARG A 90 -20.23 -14.34 -17.19
C ARG A 90 -19.12 -13.33 -17.44
N LEU A 91 -19.50 -12.09 -17.81
CA LEU A 91 -18.58 -11.01 -18.21
C LEU A 91 -17.77 -10.41 -17.05
N CYS A 92 -18.24 -10.56 -15.81
CA CYS A 92 -17.58 -10.03 -14.59
C CYS A 92 -17.81 -10.97 -13.38
N ALA A 93 -16.99 -10.79 -12.33
CA ALA A 93 -17.07 -11.49 -11.05
C ALA A 93 -17.37 -10.53 -9.88
N THR A 94 -17.99 -11.03 -8.81
CA THR A 94 -18.15 -10.25 -7.57
C THR A 94 -16.82 -10.11 -6.86
N VAL A 95 -16.65 -9.09 -6.02
CA VAL A 95 -15.38 -8.91 -5.28
C VAL A 95 -15.10 -10.06 -4.32
N GLU A 96 -16.14 -10.73 -3.81
CA GLU A 96 -16.00 -11.95 -3.02
C GLU A 96 -15.46 -13.11 -3.87
N GLN A 97 -15.99 -13.31 -5.09
CA GLN A 97 -15.48 -14.31 -6.03
C GLN A 97 -14.03 -14.03 -6.43
N MET A 98 -13.69 -12.77 -6.66
CA MET A 98 -12.31 -12.35 -6.95
C MET A 98 -11.38 -12.54 -5.75
N GLY A 99 -11.92 -12.48 -4.53
CA GLY A 99 -11.18 -12.62 -3.28
C GLY A 99 -10.93 -14.07 -2.84
N GLU A 100 -11.71 -15.04 -3.31
CA GLU A 100 -11.72 -16.41 -2.77
C GLU A 100 -10.35 -17.10 -2.79
N ASP A 101 -9.48 -16.75 -3.75
CA ASP A 101 -8.11 -17.27 -3.81
C ASP A 101 -7.23 -16.86 -2.60
N PHE A 102 -7.56 -15.78 -1.88
CA PHE A 102 -6.82 -15.29 -0.70
C PHE A 102 -7.31 -15.88 0.62
N LYS A 103 -8.26 -16.80 0.58
CA LYS A 103 -8.74 -17.54 1.75
C LYS A 103 -7.74 -18.57 2.28
N SER A 104 -6.71 -18.92 1.49
CA SER A 104 -5.85 -20.10 1.69
C SER A 104 -4.51 -19.82 2.39
N THR A 105 -3.85 -20.89 2.83
CA THR A 105 -2.71 -20.96 3.75
C THR A 105 -1.38 -20.52 3.13
N PHE A 106 -0.93 -19.30 3.47
CA PHE A 106 0.38 -18.73 3.11
C PHE A 106 1.45 -18.93 4.21
N TRP A 107 1.15 -19.74 5.23
CA TRP A 107 1.96 -19.83 6.45
C TRP A 107 3.31 -20.49 6.25
N ASN A 108 3.37 -21.61 5.52
CA ASN A 108 4.64 -22.29 5.24
C ASN A 108 5.60 -21.37 4.47
N GLU A 109 5.09 -20.67 3.46
CA GLU A 109 5.89 -19.69 2.72
C GLU A 109 6.29 -18.48 3.58
N THR A 110 5.42 -18.06 4.49
CA THR A 110 5.75 -16.97 5.42
C THR A 110 6.81 -17.39 6.43
N LEU A 111 6.77 -18.62 6.95
CA LEU A 111 7.81 -19.16 7.83
C LEU A 111 9.14 -19.33 7.08
N ARG A 112 9.11 -19.78 5.82
CA ARG A 112 10.30 -19.80 4.95
C ARG A 112 10.90 -18.40 4.78
N VAL A 113 10.07 -17.40 4.49
CA VAL A 113 10.52 -16.01 4.37
C VAL A 113 11.03 -15.45 5.70
N ARG A 114 10.38 -15.77 6.83
CA ARG A 114 10.85 -15.40 8.17
C ARG A 114 12.28 -15.87 8.39
N GLU A 115 12.58 -17.11 8.01
CA GLU A 115 13.93 -17.66 8.13
C GLU A 115 14.93 -16.95 7.20
N ILE A 116 14.55 -16.66 5.96
CA ILE A 116 15.37 -15.86 5.03
C ILE A 116 15.70 -14.48 5.63
N ILE A 117 14.69 -13.79 6.20
CA ILE A 117 14.86 -12.48 6.84
C ILE A 117 15.82 -12.60 8.02
N ARG A 118 15.63 -13.60 8.89
CA ARG A 118 16.48 -13.84 10.06
C ARG A 118 17.93 -14.10 9.66
N GLN A 119 18.17 -14.99 8.70
CA GLN A 119 19.51 -15.28 8.20
C GLN A 119 20.16 -14.06 7.55
N HIS A 120 19.40 -13.30 6.77
CA HIS A 120 19.91 -12.09 6.14
C HIS A 120 20.42 -11.08 7.17
N PHE A 121 19.63 -10.77 8.21
CA PHE A 121 20.04 -9.82 9.23
C PHE A 121 21.15 -10.36 10.15
N ALA A 122 21.22 -11.67 10.38
CA ALA A 122 22.38 -12.27 11.06
C ALA A 122 23.70 -12.08 10.29
N LEU A 123 23.66 -12.14 8.95
CA LEU A 123 24.86 -12.05 8.10
C LEU A 123 25.18 -10.62 7.63
N ASN A 124 24.16 -9.83 7.34
CA ASN A 124 24.25 -8.50 6.72
C ASN A 124 23.67 -7.38 7.60
N GLY A 125 23.19 -7.70 8.80
CA GLY A 125 22.72 -6.70 9.75
C GLY A 125 23.86 -5.85 10.29
N ALA A 126 23.51 -4.66 10.80
CA ALA A 126 24.51 -3.68 11.20
C ALA A 126 25.45 -4.18 12.30
N SER A 127 24.97 -5.04 13.20
CA SER A 127 25.81 -5.64 14.24
C SER A 127 27.00 -6.41 13.67
N ARG A 128 26.79 -7.26 12.65
CA ARG A 128 27.87 -8.07 12.06
C ARG A 128 28.82 -7.26 11.18
N ILE A 129 28.25 -6.32 10.43
CA ILE A 129 28.97 -5.57 9.39
C ILE A 129 29.91 -4.52 9.98
N ARG A 130 29.59 -3.97 11.17
CA ARG A 130 30.48 -3.06 11.92
C ARG A 130 31.85 -3.68 12.19
N ASP A 131 31.89 -4.99 12.43
CA ASP A 131 33.08 -5.72 12.85
C ASP A 131 33.85 -6.35 11.68
N LEU A 132 33.49 -6.03 10.44
CA LEU A 132 34.23 -6.52 9.28
C LEU A 132 35.62 -5.86 9.19
N PRO A 133 36.63 -6.59 8.67
CA PRO A 133 37.90 -5.99 8.31
C PRO A 133 37.72 -4.82 7.32
N PRO A 134 38.59 -3.78 7.37
CA PRO A 134 38.41 -2.57 6.57
C PRO A 134 38.17 -2.82 5.09
N GLU A 135 38.95 -3.71 4.47
CA GLU A 135 38.78 -4.08 3.06
C GLU A 135 37.38 -4.64 2.78
N GLN A 136 36.93 -5.61 3.58
CA GLN A 136 35.63 -6.24 3.42
C GLN A 136 34.49 -5.24 3.63
N PHE A 137 34.61 -4.38 4.66
CA PHE A 137 33.63 -3.31 4.92
C PHE A 137 33.51 -2.35 3.72
N CYS A 138 34.64 -1.91 3.16
CA CYS A 138 34.64 -0.94 2.06
C CYS A 138 34.03 -1.49 0.76
N TRP A 139 34.08 -2.80 0.55
CA TRP A 139 33.44 -3.47 -0.59
C TRP A 139 32.01 -3.92 -0.31
N HIS A 140 31.56 -3.85 0.94
CA HIS A 140 30.18 -4.18 1.31
C HIS A 140 29.17 -3.17 0.74
N GLY A 141 28.00 -3.68 0.36
CA GLY A 141 26.93 -2.89 -0.25
C GLY A 141 25.81 -2.55 0.72
N PHE A 142 25.12 -1.45 0.44
CA PHE A 142 24.02 -0.94 1.26
C PHE A 142 22.80 -0.57 0.42
N VAL A 143 21.61 -0.65 1.02
CA VAL A 143 20.34 -0.18 0.45
C VAL A 143 19.73 0.86 1.39
N LEU A 144 19.39 2.03 0.85
CA LEU A 144 18.82 3.15 1.59
C LEU A 144 17.30 3.15 1.49
N GLY A 145 16.64 2.97 2.63
CA GLY A 145 15.22 3.29 2.82
C GLY A 145 15.07 4.68 3.40
N LYS A 146 14.57 5.63 2.59
CA LYS A 146 14.32 7.00 3.05
C LYS A 146 12.83 7.30 3.05
N ALA A 147 12.30 7.56 4.24
CA ALA A 147 10.94 8.01 4.46
C ALA A 147 10.92 9.50 4.82
N SER A 148 9.83 10.15 4.45
CA SER A 148 9.43 11.45 4.97
C SER A 148 8.45 11.26 6.13
N GLU A 149 8.24 12.31 6.91
CA GLU A 149 7.18 12.34 7.91
C GLU A 149 5.84 12.78 7.32
N ALA A 150 5.43 12.16 6.22
CA ALA A 150 4.08 12.28 5.68
C ALA A 150 3.14 11.21 6.29
N GLY A 151 2.36 10.50 5.46
CA GLY A 151 1.42 9.47 5.91
C GLY A 151 2.15 8.18 6.27
N PHE A 152 1.89 7.64 7.47
CA PHE A 152 2.61 6.49 8.01
C PHE A 152 2.66 5.29 7.06
N GLY A 153 1.49 4.89 6.52
CA GLY A 153 1.40 3.71 5.65
C GLY A 153 2.35 3.75 4.45
N ASN A 154 2.25 4.81 3.64
CA ASN A 154 3.07 4.92 2.42
C ASN A 154 4.56 5.06 2.71
N GLU A 155 4.90 5.77 3.78
CA GLU A 155 6.28 6.04 4.16
C GLU A 155 6.95 4.80 4.77
N MET A 156 6.20 3.99 5.53
CA MET A 156 6.69 2.71 6.04
C MET A 156 6.96 1.72 4.88
N TYR A 157 6.13 1.69 3.84
CA TYR A 157 6.41 0.87 2.65
C TYR A 157 7.74 1.21 1.97
N LYS A 158 8.21 2.46 2.02
CA LYS A 158 9.53 2.82 1.48
C LYS A 158 10.66 2.16 2.25
N ILE A 159 10.54 2.11 3.58
CA ILE A 159 11.51 1.46 4.46
C ILE A 159 11.48 -0.06 4.25
N LEU A 160 10.28 -0.65 4.27
CA LEU A 160 10.13 -2.10 4.14
C LEU A 160 10.52 -2.61 2.73
N SER A 161 10.23 -1.85 1.67
CA SER A 161 10.68 -2.20 0.32
C SER A 161 12.20 -2.12 0.18
N ALA A 162 12.84 -1.16 0.86
CA ALA A 162 14.30 -1.09 0.93
C ALA A 162 14.90 -2.27 1.73
N ALA A 163 14.25 -2.71 2.80
CA ALA A 163 14.64 -3.90 3.55
C ALA A 163 14.50 -5.18 2.71
N ALA A 164 13.39 -5.34 1.98
CA ALA A 164 13.24 -6.46 1.06
C ALA A 164 14.32 -6.45 -0.05
N LEU A 165 14.62 -5.28 -0.61
CA LEU A 165 15.68 -5.12 -1.60
C LEU A 165 17.07 -5.39 -1.01
N SER A 166 17.32 -5.05 0.26
CA SER A 166 18.59 -5.37 0.94
C SER A 166 18.80 -6.88 1.02
N ILE A 167 17.73 -7.63 1.31
CA ILE A 167 17.74 -9.10 1.30
C ILE A 167 18.02 -9.66 -0.09
N MET A 168 17.27 -9.22 -1.12
CA MET A 168 17.45 -9.70 -2.50
C MET A 168 18.88 -9.51 -3.05
N LEU A 169 19.56 -8.45 -2.57
CA LEU A 169 20.88 -8.03 -3.04
C LEU A 169 22.02 -8.41 -2.10
N ASN A 170 21.75 -9.06 -0.96
CA ASN A 170 22.74 -9.33 0.10
C ASN A 170 23.52 -8.05 0.50
N ARG A 171 22.78 -6.99 0.78
CA ARG A 171 23.30 -5.68 1.20
C ARG A 171 22.74 -5.32 2.57
N SER A 172 23.44 -4.48 3.32
CA SER A 172 22.90 -3.97 4.59
C SER A 172 21.84 -2.89 4.37
N LEU A 173 20.85 -2.84 5.27
CA LEU A 173 19.85 -1.80 5.28
C LEU A 173 20.38 -0.51 5.93
N ILE A 174 20.11 0.64 5.30
CA ILE A 174 20.24 1.96 5.90
C ILE A 174 18.84 2.56 6.06
N ILE A 175 18.49 2.99 7.28
CA ILE A 175 17.30 3.81 7.51
C ILE A 175 17.72 5.27 7.50
N GLY A 176 17.19 6.01 6.51
CA GLY A 176 17.54 7.39 6.27
C GLY A 176 16.97 8.32 7.34
N GLN A 177 17.86 8.94 8.11
CA GLN A 177 17.49 9.97 9.09
C GLN A 177 17.35 11.36 8.45
N THR A 178 16.42 12.16 8.97
CA THR A 178 16.27 13.58 8.61
C THR A 178 16.62 14.43 9.83
N ARG A 179 17.62 15.31 9.69
CA ARG A 179 18.14 16.13 10.81
C ARG A 179 18.51 15.31 12.06
N GLY A 180 19.05 14.11 11.85
CA GLY A 180 19.48 13.21 12.92
C GLY A 180 18.35 12.40 13.57
N LYS A 181 17.09 12.58 13.16
CA LYS A 181 15.95 11.80 13.66
C LYS A 181 15.57 10.68 12.70
N PHE A 182 15.24 9.52 13.25
CA PHE A 182 14.60 8.44 12.50
C PHE A 182 13.18 8.85 12.07
N PRO A 183 12.71 8.41 10.89
CA PRO A 183 11.32 8.65 10.50
C PRO A 183 10.37 8.03 11.52
N PHE A 184 9.49 8.84 12.11
CA PHE A 184 8.58 8.41 13.18
C PHE A 184 9.27 7.94 14.47
N GLY A 185 10.54 8.29 14.69
CA GLY A 185 11.33 7.85 15.84
C GLY A 185 10.77 8.30 17.20
N ASP A 186 9.88 9.29 17.22
CA ASP A 186 9.16 9.71 18.43
C ASP A 186 8.05 8.70 18.83
N TYR A 187 7.62 7.81 17.91
CA TYR A 187 6.52 6.85 18.13
C TYR A 187 6.92 5.38 17.93
N ILE A 188 8.02 5.15 17.21
CA ILE A 188 8.53 3.83 16.84
C ILE A 188 9.98 3.73 17.27
N SER A 189 10.31 2.61 17.91
CA SER A 189 11.69 2.20 18.13
C SER A 189 12.14 1.28 16.99
N TYR A 190 13.25 1.65 16.35
CA TYR A 190 13.89 0.82 15.31
C TYR A 190 14.87 -0.14 15.94
N SER A 191 14.95 -1.36 15.40
CA SER A 191 15.94 -2.35 15.84
C SER A 191 17.36 -1.98 15.40
N ASN A 192 18.35 -2.64 16.00
CA ASN A 192 19.77 -2.41 15.73
C ASN A 192 20.27 -3.11 14.44
N GLU A 193 19.36 -3.64 13.63
CA GLU A 193 19.67 -4.37 12.39
C GLU A 193 20.07 -3.44 11.24
N ALA A 194 19.66 -2.18 11.29
CA ALA A 194 19.92 -1.20 10.25
C ALA A 194 20.98 -0.17 10.65
N PHE A 195 21.68 0.35 9.64
CA PHE A 195 22.58 1.48 9.78
C PHE A 195 21.86 2.82 9.66
N THR A 196 22.52 3.87 10.14
CA THR A 196 22.20 5.24 9.73
C THR A 196 23.19 5.73 8.67
N LEU A 197 22.78 6.69 7.84
CA LEU A 197 23.70 7.29 6.86
C LEU A 197 24.88 8.01 7.55
N LYS A 198 24.65 8.58 8.75
CA LYS A 198 25.68 9.25 9.55
C LYS A 198 26.74 8.23 10.00
N GLU A 199 26.31 7.07 10.46
CA GLU A 199 27.18 5.97 10.87
C GLU A 199 28.00 5.43 9.70
N ILE A 200 27.38 5.21 8.53
CA ILE A 200 28.11 4.77 7.33
C ILE A 200 29.20 5.76 6.95
N LYS A 201 28.93 7.08 6.94
CA LYS A 201 29.97 8.10 6.69
C LYS A 201 31.14 7.98 7.66
N HIS A 202 30.85 7.78 8.94
CA HIS A 202 31.87 7.64 9.98
C HIS A 202 32.74 6.40 9.74
N LEU A 203 32.11 5.23 9.54
CA LEU A 203 32.82 3.98 9.27
C LEU A 203 33.60 4.02 7.93
N TRP A 204 33.09 4.74 6.92
CA TRP A 204 33.79 4.93 5.65
C TRP A 204 35.11 5.67 5.81
N ARG A 205 35.12 6.72 6.65
CA ARG A 205 36.33 7.47 7.00
C ARG A 205 37.27 6.63 7.86
N HIS A 206 36.73 5.96 8.88
CA HIS A 206 37.50 5.14 9.81
C HIS A 206 38.28 4.03 9.08
N ASN A 207 37.61 3.31 8.18
CA ASN A 207 38.20 2.25 7.37
C ASN A 207 39.00 2.76 6.17
N LYS A 208 39.13 4.09 6.00
CA LYS A 208 39.88 4.74 4.91
C LYS A 208 39.48 4.24 3.51
N CYS A 209 38.19 3.98 3.29
CA CYS A 209 37.70 3.36 2.06
C CYS A 209 38.09 4.11 0.78
N GLU A 210 38.02 5.44 0.81
CA GLU A 210 38.42 6.26 -0.34
C GLU A 210 39.94 6.32 -0.50
N LYS A 211 40.67 6.59 0.59
CA LYS A 211 42.12 6.81 0.55
C LYS A 211 42.94 5.54 0.30
N MET A 212 42.56 4.40 0.87
CA MET A 212 43.32 3.15 0.74
C MET A 212 42.77 2.22 -0.34
N TYR A 213 41.45 2.18 -0.54
CA TYR A 213 40.80 1.24 -1.45
C TYR A 213 40.20 1.90 -2.71
N GLY A 214 40.38 3.22 -2.88
CA GLY A 214 39.85 3.96 -4.04
C GLY A 214 38.32 3.97 -4.13
N ARG A 215 37.64 3.70 -3.02
CA ARG A 215 36.20 3.43 -3.00
C ARG A 215 35.41 4.65 -2.51
N HIS A 216 34.93 5.45 -3.46
CA HIS A 216 34.11 6.63 -3.16
C HIS A 216 32.72 6.27 -2.62
N LEU A 217 32.25 7.01 -1.61
CA LEU A 217 30.91 6.85 -1.05
C LEU A 217 29.86 7.56 -1.93
N LEU A 218 29.18 6.77 -2.76
CA LEU A 218 28.18 7.25 -3.72
C LEU A 218 26.82 6.57 -3.51
N ILE A 219 25.73 7.33 -3.66
CA ILE A 219 24.37 6.80 -3.74
C ILE A 219 23.96 6.71 -5.20
N ARG A 220 23.59 5.53 -5.69
CA ARG A 220 22.82 5.39 -6.92
C ARG A 220 21.34 5.54 -6.63
N THR A 221 20.68 6.49 -7.28
CA THR A 221 19.23 6.65 -7.18
C THR A 221 18.53 6.03 -8.38
N ASP A 222 17.44 5.32 -8.12
CA ASP A 222 16.54 4.79 -9.14
C ASP A 222 15.11 5.20 -8.77
N ASP A 223 14.48 6.06 -9.57
CA ASP A 223 13.18 6.64 -9.26
C ASP A 223 12.11 5.96 -10.11
N PHE A 224 11.48 4.91 -9.56
CA PHE A 224 10.51 4.12 -10.31
C PHE A 224 9.14 4.78 -10.43
N GLU A 225 8.89 5.95 -9.83
CA GLU A 225 7.72 6.75 -10.18
C GLU A 225 7.89 7.44 -11.54
N LYS A 226 9.14 7.58 -12.02
CA LYS A 226 9.47 8.24 -13.28
C LYS A 226 9.95 7.20 -14.29
N PRO A 227 9.11 6.80 -15.26
CA PRO A 227 9.44 5.72 -16.19
C PRO A 227 10.76 5.97 -16.92
N VAL A 228 11.06 7.23 -17.27
CA VAL A 228 12.30 7.66 -17.92
C VAL A 228 13.53 7.74 -17.01
N LYS A 229 13.41 7.52 -15.69
CA LYS A 229 14.53 7.63 -14.72
C LYS A 229 14.77 6.36 -13.90
N THR A 230 14.10 5.27 -14.24
CA THR A 230 14.24 3.98 -13.55
C THR A 230 14.86 2.91 -14.42
N ASN A 231 15.58 1.98 -13.81
CA ASN A 231 16.00 0.73 -14.44
C ASN A 231 15.47 -0.48 -13.68
N VAL A 232 14.34 -0.33 -12.98
CA VAL A 232 13.72 -1.40 -12.19
C VAL A 232 13.45 -2.63 -13.04
N LEU A 233 12.94 -2.51 -14.27
CA LEU A 233 12.69 -3.71 -15.11
C LEU A 233 13.91 -4.16 -15.92
N CYS A 234 14.77 -3.23 -16.33
CA CYS A 234 15.75 -3.50 -17.39
C CYS A 234 17.17 -3.83 -16.91
N SER A 235 17.49 -3.64 -15.63
CA SER A 235 18.85 -3.79 -15.12
C SER A 235 18.98 -4.90 -14.09
N ASN A 236 20.13 -5.57 -14.10
CA ASN A 236 20.56 -6.43 -13.01
C ASN A 236 21.18 -5.57 -11.91
N TRP A 237 20.49 -5.42 -10.79
CA TRP A 237 20.93 -4.53 -9.71
C TRP A 237 22.04 -5.13 -8.84
N ARG A 238 22.25 -6.46 -8.90
CA ARG A 238 23.34 -7.12 -8.16
C ARG A 238 24.72 -6.67 -8.66
N VAL A 239 24.84 -6.39 -9.96
CA VAL A 239 26.10 -5.94 -10.57
C VAL A 239 26.34 -4.43 -10.44
N TRP A 240 25.45 -3.70 -9.77
CA TRP A 240 25.62 -2.26 -9.59
C TRP A 240 26.80 -1.96 -8.66
N LYS A 241 27.82 -1.32 -9.24
CA LYS A 241 29.07 -0.99 -8.55
C LYS A 241 28.92 0.07 -7.48
N GLN A 242 27.81 0.80 -7.36
CA GLN A 242 27.69 1.85 -6.34
C GLN A 242 27.50 1.24 -4.94
N PRO A 243 28.15 1.79 -3.89
CA PRO A 243 28.07 1.22 -2.55
C PRO A 243 26.66 1.33 -1.97
N ILE A 244 25.96 2.46 -2.17
CA ILE A 244 24.59 2.65 -1.69
C ILE A 244 23.63 2.67 -2.87
N ILE A 245 22.55 1.91 -2.78
CA ILE A 245 21.42 1.91 -3.72
C ILE A 245 20.20 2.54 -3.04
N TRP A 246 19.48 3.41 -3.74
CA TRP A 246 18.24 4.02 -3.25
C TRP A 246 17.15 3.97 -4.31
N PHE A 247 16.16 3.08 -4.10
CA PHE A 247 14.93 3.07 -4.88
C PHE A 247 13.93 4.08 -4.31
N GLN A 248 13.48 5.02 -5.13
CA GLN A 248 12.54 6.08 -4.76
C GLN A 248 11.14 5.77 -5.28
N GLY A 249 10.12 6.18 -4.52
CA GLY A 249 8.71 6.07 -4.91
C GLY A 249 7.97 4.83 -4.39
N THR A 250 8.60 4.03 -3.50
CA THR A 250 8.15 2.67 -3.08
C THR A 250 7.04 2.76 -2.05
N ASN A 251 5.95 3.43 -2.43
CA ASN A 251 4.96 3.96 -1.50
C ASN A 251 3.85 2.96 -1.14
N ASP A 252 3.82 1.78 -1.75
CA ASP A 252 2.80 0.76 -1.50
C ASP A 252 3.34 -0.66 -1.77
N ALA A 253 2.56 -1.66 -1.41
CA ALA A 253 2.90 -3.07 -1.57
C ALA A 253 2.89 -3.54 -3.04
N VAL A 254 2.36 -2.75 -3.98
CA VAL A 254 2.33 -3.12 -5.41
C VAL A 254 3.59 -2.63 -6.12
N ALA A 255 4.28 -1.63 -5.59
CA ALA A 255 5.59 -1.22 -6.08
C ALA A 255 6.60 -2.38 -6.21
N VAL A 256 6.64 -3.30 -5.23
CA VAL A 256 7.56 -4.46 -5.27
C VAL A 256 7.20 -5.47 -6.37
N GLN A 257 6.02 -5.37 -7.00
CA GLN A 257 5.67 -6.24 -8.12
C GLN A 257 6.52 -5.97 -9.36
N PHE A 258 7.07 -4.77 -9.51
CA PHE A 258 8.05 -4.50 -10.57
C PHE A 258 9.30 -5.39 -10.42
N PHE A 259 9.64 -5.80 -9.20
CA PHE A 259 10.81 -6.64 -8.97
C PHE A 259 10.59 -8.06 -9.52
N LEU A 260 9.35 -8.54 -9.51
CA LEU A 260 8.96 -9.85 -10.04
C LEU A 260 8.99 -9.93 -11.56
N LYS A 261 9.06 -8.79 -12.26
CA LYS A 261 9.01 -8.68 -13.73
C LYS A 261 10.29 -8.11 -14.35
N ASN A 262 11.37 -8.08 -13.60
CA ASN A 262 12.68 -7.71 -14.13
C ASN A 262 13.08 -8.66 -15.30
N ILE A 263 13.74 -8.17 -16.34
CA ILE A 263 14.14 -9.01 -17.49
C ILE A 263 15.26 -10.02 -17.14
N HIS A 264 16.04 -9.74 -16.10
CA HIS A 264 17.12 -10.60 -15.62
C HIS A 264 16.55 -11.65 -14.68
N SER A 265 16.77 -12.93 -15.01
CA SER A 265 16.21 -14.06 -14.26
C SER A 265 16.72 -14.11 -12.82
N GLU A 266 17.95 -13.67 -12.55
CA GLU A 266 18.51 -13.65 -11.21
C GLU A 266 17.78 -12.65 -10.29
N MET A 267 17.28 -11.54 -10.86
CA MET A 267 16.50 -10.56 -10.10
C MET A 267 15.11 -11.11 -9.83
N ARG A 268 14.47 -11.73 -10.83
CA ARG A 268 13.17 -12.37 -10.67
C ARG A 268 13.21 -13.48 -9.63
N ASN A 269 14.22 -14.35 -9.69
CA ASN A 269 14.38 -15.45 -8.73
C ASN A 269 14.55 -14.92 -7.31
N ALA A 270 15.40 -13.90 -7.11
CA ALA A 270 15.55 -13.25 -5.79
C ALA A 270 14.23 -12.62 -5.30
N ALA A 271 13.43 -12.07 -6.20
CA ALA A 271 12.11 -11.55 -5.86
C ALA A 271 11.12 -12.69 -5.55
N PHE A 272 11.15 -13.80 -6.28
CA PHE A 272 10.30 -14.98 -6.03
C PHE A 272 10.58 -15.60 -4.67
N ASP A 273 11.85 -15.65 -4.27
CA ASP A 273 12.24 -16.18 -2.96
C ASP A 273 11.58 -15.40 -1.82
N LEU A 274 11.37 -14.09 -1.97
CA LEU A 274 10.71 -13.27 -0.96
C LEU A 274 9.21 -13.15 -1.16
N PHE A 275 8.75 -12.79 -2.34
CA PHE A 275 7.35 -12.39 -2.58
C PHE A 275 6.47 -13.52 -3.11
N GLY A 276 7.05 -14.70 -3.33
CA GLY A 276 6.39 -15.82 -3.98
C GLY A 276 6.33 -15.65 -5.50
N LYS A 277 6.06 -16.77 -6.17
CA LYS A 277 5.90 -16.81 -7.63
C LYS A 277 4.55 -16.21 -8.04
N PRO A 278 4.51 -15.37 -9.09
CA PRO A 278 3.28 -14.78 -9.61
C PRO A 278 2.13 -15.76 -9.85
N GLU A 279 2.44 -16.94 -10.36
CA GLU A 279 1.49 -17.96 -10.80
C GLU A 279 0.76 -18.63 -9.62
N PHE A 280 1.31 -18.51 -8.40
CA PHE A 280 0.81 -19.19 -7.20
C PHE A 280 0.29 -18.18 -6.17
N LEU A 281 -0.86 -17.56 -6.48
CA LEU A 281 -1.48 -16.54 -5.62
C LEU A 281 -1.77 -17.01 -4.18
N LYS A 282 -2.07 -18.30 -4.02
CA LYS A 282 -2.45 -18.93 -2.75
C LYS A 282 -1.30 -19.04 -1.76
N SER A 283 -0.06 -18.99 -2.25
CA SER A 283 1.14 -19.22 -1.45
C SER A 283 1.98 -17.95 -1.27
N ARG A 284 1.40 -16.76 -1.49
CA ARG A 284 2.15 -15.50 -1.34
C ARG A 284 2.42 -15.19 0.14
N PRO A 285 3.69 -15.05 0.56
CA PRO A 285 4.05 -14.87 1.95
C PRO A 285 3.78 -13.45 2.47
N ASN A 286 3.66 -13.32 3.80
CA ASN A 286 3.52 -12.05 4.50
C ASN A 286 4.89 -11.36 4.76
N VAL A 287 5.58 -10.97 3.69
CA VAL A 287 6.93 -10.37 3.77
C VAL A 287 6.95 -9.11 4.63
N PHE A 288 6.00 -8.20 4.39
CA PHE A 288 5.98 -6.90 5.07
C PHE A 288 5.68 -7.01 6.56
N GLY A 289 4.83 -7.95 6.97
CA GLY A 289 4.56 -8.25 8.37
C GLY A 289 5.82 -8.75 9.09
N GLU A 290 6.52 -9.70 8.49
CA GLU A 290 7.76 -10.25 9.06
C GLU A 290 8.90 -9.22 9.12
N LEU A 291 9.02 -8.36 8.10
CA LEU A 291 9.97 -7.26 8.13
C LEU A 291 9.64 -6.25 9.23
N MET A 292 8.38 -5.86 9.40
CA MET A 292 7.99 -4.98 10.50
C MET A 292 8.28 -5.60 11.86
N ARG A 293 8.01 -6.89 12.03
CA ARG A 293 8.28 -7.63 13.28
C ARG A 293 9.75 -7.56 13.70
N VAL A 294 10.68 -7.53 12.74
CA VAL A 294 12.13 -7.44 13.00
C VAL A 294 12.61 -6.00 13.13
N LEU A 295 12.02 -5.06 12.37
CA LEU A 295 12.57 -3.71 12.23
C LEU A 295 11.99 -2.70 13.21
N ILE A 296 10.75 -2.87 13.65
CA ILE A 296 10.03 -1.86 14.43
C ILE A 296 9.30 -2.43 15.64
N SER A 297 9.31 -1.68 16.72
CA SER A 297 8.44 -1.85 17.88
C SER A 297 7.82 -0.50 18.26
N PRO A 298 6.70 -0.48 18.99
CA PRO A 298 6.21 0.76 19.57
C PRO A 298 7.29 1.38 20.48
N SER A 299 7.33 2.71 20.54
CA SER A 299 8.09 3.39 21.60
C SER A 299 7.45 3.11 22.97
N LYS A 300 8.18 3.38 24.05
CA LYS A 300 7.70 3.15 25.41
C LYS A 300 6.35 3.82 25.67
N ASP A 301 6.21 5.09 25.28
CA ASP A 301 4.99 5.87 25.54
C ASP A 301 3.80 5.37 24.70
N VAL A 302 4.07 4.91 23.47
CA VAL A 302 3.04 4.29 22.61
C VAL A 302 2.61 2.93 23.17
N GLU A 303 3.55 2.11 23.63
CA GLU A 303 3.26 0.82 24.24
C GLU A 303 2.47 0.99 25.56
N GLU A 304 2.79 2.01 26.36
CA GLU A 304 2.02 2.37 27.55
C GLU A 304 0.57 2.72 27.20
N ALA A 305 0.35 3.54 26.17
CA ALA A 305 -1.00 3.87 25.71
C ALA A 305 -1.76 2.64 25.18
N VAL A 306 -1.10 1.75 24.43
CA VAL A 306 -1.69 0.49 23.97
C VAL A 306 -2.10 -0.38 25.17
N ASN A 307 -1.22 -0.53 26.15
CA ASN A 307 -1.49 -1.32 27.35
C ASN A 307 -2.57 -0.69 28.25
N TRP A 308 -2.66 0.64 28.30
CA TRP A 308 -3.74 1.33 29.00
C TRP A 308 -5.11 1.01 28.38
N VAL A 309 -5.21 0.97 27.05
CA VAL A 309 -6.46 0.59 26.37
C VAL A 309 -6.84 -0.86 26.61
N LEU A 310 -5.85 -1.77 26.59
CA LEU A 310 -6.08 -3.19 26.81
C LEU A 310 -6.38 -3.51 28.29
N GLY A 311 -5.82 -2.71 29.21
CA GLY A 311 -5.89 -2.95 30.65
C GLY A 311 -5.25 -4.30 31.00
N SER A 312 -5.94 -5.09 31.82
CA SER A 312 -5.61 -6.51 32.08
C SER A 312 -6.29 -7.48 31.11
N GLY A 313 -6.97 -6.97 30.08
CA GLY A 313 -7.69 -7.80 29.11
C GLY A 313 -6.77 -8.43 28.06
N ASP A 314 -7.25 -9.50 27.43
CA ASP A 314 -6.58 -10.18 26.33
C ASP A 314 -6.31 -9.29 25.10
N ASP A 315 -5.55 -9.80 24.14
CA ASP A 315 -5.50 -9.20 22.82
C ASP A 315 -6.88 -9.30 22.10
N PRO A 316 -7.25 -8.31 21.27
CA PRO A 316 -8.51 -8.30 20.53
C PRO A 316 -8.61 -9.46 19.53
N ASP A 317 -9.82 -9.93 19.27
CA ASP A 317 -10.04 -11.01 18.31
C ASP A 317 -10.04 -10.47 16.86
N ILE A 318 -10.64 -9.30 16.65
CA ILE A 318 -10.80 -8.67 15.33
C ILE A 318 -10.46 -7.18 15.41
N THR A 319 -9.89 -6.64 14.33
CA THR A 319 -9.82 -5.20 14.10
C THR A 319 -10.81 -4.80 13.01
N LEU A 320 -11.55 -3.71 13.23
CA LEU A 320 -12.21 -2.93 12.19
C LEU A 320 -11.45 -1.61 12.00
N HIS A 321 -10.93 -1.40 10.80
CA HIS A 321 -10.39 -0.12 10.36
C HIS A 321 -11.32 0.54 9.33
N MET A 322 -11.71 1.79 9.57
CA MET A 322 -12.61 2.56 8.70
C MET A 322 -11.97 3.86 8.22
N ARG A 323 -11.70 3.95 6.90
CA ARG A 323 -11.21 5.16 6.22
C ARG A 323 -12.35 6.01 5.68
N MET A 324 -12.70 7.05 6.42
CA MET A 324 -13.98 7.73 6.24
C MET A 324 -13.84 9.19 5.84
N LEU A 325 -12.65 9.79 5.94
CA LEU A 325 -12.36 11.13 5.43
C LEU A 325 -13.38 12.17 5.93
N MET A 326 -13.67 12.12 7.24
CA MET A 326 -14.65 12.97 7.92
C MET A 326 -16.12 12.76 7.50
N ASN A 327 -16.44 11.65 6.83
CA ASN A 327 -17.80 11.29 6.41
C ASN A 327 -18.46 10.26 7.34
N LYS A 328 -19.81 10.21 7.35
CA LYS A 328 -20.62 9.26 8.13
C LYS A 328 -21.50 8.37 7.26
N SER A 329 -20.95 7.89 6.14
CA SER A 329 -21.71 7.11 5.16
C SER A 329 -22.34 5.86 5.77
N VAL A 330 -23.67 5.86 5.87
CA VAL A 330 -24.46 4.74 6.39
C VAL A 330 -24.20 3.45 5.61
N ARG A 331 -24.05 3.54 4.28
CA ARG A 331 -23.77 2.38 3.41
C ARG A 331 -22.42 1.74 3.73
N ALA A 332 -21.38 2.55 3.94
CA ALA A 332 -20.06 2.04 4.32
C ALA A 332 -20.10 1.36 5.69
N VAL A 333 -20.85 1.94 6.64
CA VAL A 333 -21.06 1.35 7.97
C VAL A 333 -21.80 0.02 7.88
N GLN A 334 -22.88 -0.07 7.11
CA GLN A 334 -23.63 -1.31 6.92
C GLN A 334 -22.79 -2.40 6.28
N ALA A 335 -21.97 -2.07 5.27
CA ALA A 335 -21.04 -3.02 4.66
C ALA A 335 -20.00 -3.52 5.67
N ALA A 336 -19.42 -2.63 6.47
CA ALA A 336 -18.46 -2.98 7.51
C ALA A 336 -19.08 -3.89 8.58
N LEU A 337 -20.26 -3.54 9.10
CA LEU A 337 -20.99 -4.35 10.09
C LEU A 337 -21.33 -5.75 9.55
N SER A 338 -21.75 -5.85 8.29
CA SER A 338 -22.00 -7.15 7.65
C SER A 338 -20.72 -7.99 7.57
N CYS A 339 -19.59 -7.36 7.24
CA CYS A 339 -18.31 -8.03 7.10
C CYS A 339 -17.74 -8.50 8.44
N ILE A 340 -17.89 -7.69 9.50
CA ILE A 340 -17.50 -8.09 10.87
C ILE A 340 -18.36 -9.26 11.34
N ARG A 341 -19.67 -9.26 11.10
CA ARG A 341 -20.53 -10.40 11.48
C ARG A 341 -20.10 -11.70 10.81
N LYS A 342 -19.70 -11.62 9.53
CA LYS A 342 -19.11 -12.76 8.80
C LYS A 342 -17.82 -13.22 9.47
N ALA A 343 -16.90 -12.30 9.76
CA ALA A 343 -15.65 -12.62 10.45
C ALA A 343 -15.86 -13.24 11.85
N ILE A 344 -16.82 -12.74 12.62
CA ILE A 344 -17.21 -13.29 13.94
C ILE A 344 -17.82 -14.67 13.82
N HIS A 345 -18.66 -14.89 12.82
CA HIS A 345 -19.23 -16.21 12.56
C HIS A 345 -18.12 -17.24 12.29
N ASP A 346 -17.11 -16.87 11.50
CA ASP A 346 -15.99 -17.75 11.14
C ASP A 346 -15.05 -18.07 12.33
N LEU A 347 -15.06 -17.25 13.39
CA LEU A 347 -14.29 -17.48 14.62
C LEU A 347 -14.78 -18.67 15.46
N HIS A 348 -16.03 -19.10 15.30
CA HIS A 348 -16.66 -20.19 16.09
C HIS A 348 -16.46 -20.07 17.61
N LYS A 349 -16.36 -18.84 18.14
CA LYS A 349 -16.05 -18.56 19.55
C LYS A 349 -17.32 -18.52 20.40
N ALA A 350 -17.31 -19.20 21.55
CA ALA A 350 -18.43 -19.19 22.49
C ALA A 350 -18.55 -17.90 23.31
N SER A 351 -17.42 -17.23 23.59
CA SER A 351 -17.40 -15.96 24.31
C SER A 351 -17.65 -14.77 23.38
N LYS A 352 -18.13 -13.66 23.93
CA LYS A 352 -18.31 -12.41 23.19
C LYS A 352 -16.96 -11.96 22.58
N PRO A 353 -16.85 -11.77 21.26
CA PRO A 353 -15.59 -11.41 20.62
C PRO A 353 -15.24 -9.95 20.91
N ARG A 354 -13.94 -9.65 20.94
CA ARG A 354 -13.41 -8.29 21.17
C ARG A 354 -12.99 -7.67 19.84
N VAL A 355 -13.54 -6.49 19.53
CA VAL A 355 -13.34 -5.76 18.27
C VAL A 355 -12.65 -4.43 18.56
N VAL A 356 -11.42 -4.26 18.06
CA VAL A 356 -10.77 -2.94 18.03
C VAL A 356 -11.34 -2.11 16.89
N LEU A 357 -11.70 -0.87 17.17
CA LEU A 357 -12.25 0.08 16.21
C LEU A 357 -11.30 1.26 15.98
N VAL A 358 -10.78 1.36 14.76
CA VAL A 358 -9.91 2.46 14.32
C VAL A 358 -10.58 3.23 13.18
N SER A 359 -10.61 4.55 13.28
CA SER A 359 -11.09 5.42 12.19
C SER A 359 -10.47 6.81 12.26
N ASP A 360 -10.22 7.38 11.09
CA ASP A 360 -9.84 8.79 10.94
C ASP A 360 -11.00 9.78 11.24
N THR A 361 -12.20 9.26 11.53
CA THR A 361 -13.40 10.05 11.74
C THR A 361 -13.97 9.80 13.14
N PRO A 362 -13.62 10.61 14.16
CA PRO A 362 -14.03 10.34 15.55
C PRO A 362 -15.55 10.28 15.75
N SER A 363 -16.28 11.10 15.01
CA SER A 363 -17.73 11.15 15.08
C SER A 363 -18.42 9.89 14.55
N LEU A 364 -17.73 9.08 13.74
CA LEU A 364 -18.18 7.76 13.32
C LEU A 364 -17.96 6.73 14.40
N VAL A 365 -16.83 6.79 15.12
CA VAL A 365 -16.50 5.84 16.19
C VAL A 365 -17.66 5.78 17.19
N LYS A 366 -18.16 6.94 17.63
CA LYS A 366 -19.31 7.03 18.54
C LYS A 366 -20.57 6.34 17.99
N SER A 367 -20.89 6.53 16.70
CA SER A 367 -22.13 6.00 16.12
C SER A 367 -22.07 4.51 15.79
N ILE A 368 -20.92 4.00 15.34
CA ILE A 368 -20.76 2.58 14.99
C ILE A 368 -20.54 1.70 16.23
N THR A 369 -19.95 2.26 17.30
CA THR A 369 -19.73 1.55 18.58
C THR A 369 -21.03 0.92 19.08
N HIS A 370 -22.13 1.68 19.16
CA HIS A 370 -23.41 1.16 19.62
C HIS A 370 -23.91 -0.04 18.78
N ASN A 371 -23.63 -0.07 17.48
CA ASN A 371 -24.04 -1.17 16.62
C ASN A 371 -23.18 -2.42 16.80
N ILE A 372 -21.87 -2.26 17.00
CA ILE A 372 -20.95 -3.38 17.24
C ILE A 372 -21.16 -3.95 18.64
N SER A 373 -21.41 -3.09 19.64
CA SER A 373 -21.64 -3.50 21.04
C SER A 373 -22.79 -4.50 21.21
N LYS A 374 -23.73 -4.56 20.26
CA LYS A 374 -24.83 -5.53 20.21
C LYS A 374 -24.36 -6.98 20.06
N PHE A 375 -23.17 -7.21 19.50
CA PHE A 375 -22.66 -8.56 19.22
C PHE A 375 -21.16 -8.75 19.53
N ALA A 376 -20.44 -7.71 19.92
CA ALA A 376 -19.03 -7.76 20.31
C ALA A 376 -18.72 -6.74 21.43
N GLU A 377 -17.61 -6.92 22.12
CA GLU A 377 -17.02 -5.86 22.95
C GLU A 377 -16.24 -4.91 22.05
N VAL A 378 -16.42 -3.60 22.20
CA VAL A 378 -15.71 -2.61 21.39
C VAL A 378 -14.56 -2.03 22.19
N ILE A 379 -13.36 -2.13 21.63
CA ILE A 379 -12.15 -1.51 22.14
C ILE A 379 -11.81 -0.34 21.22
N HIS A 380 -11.58 0.83 21.78
CA HIS A 380 -11.17 2.01 21.04
C HIS A 380 -10.27 2.86 21.91
N PHE A 381 -9.26 3.46 21.29
CA PHE A 381 -8.39 4.38 21.99
C PHE A 381 -9.01 5.78 22.06
N ASP A 382 -9.61 6.11 23.20
CA ASP A 382 -10.04 7.49 23.49
C ASP A 382 -8.86 8.32 24.00
N TYR A 383 -8.14 8.92 23.06
CA TYR A 383 -6.96 9.74 23.37
C TYR A 383 -7.27 10.95 24.27
N GLY A 384 -8.53 11.40 24.36
CA GLY A 384 -8.93 12.51 25.24
C GLY A 384 -8.98 12.12 26.71
N MET A 385 -9.07 10.82 27.00
CA MET A 385 -9.12 10.25 28.35
C MET A 385 -7.77 9.70 28.81
N PHE A 386 -6.75 9.74 27.96
CA PHE A 386 -5.43 9.21 28.28
C PHE A 386 -4.59 10.26 29.01
N GLU A 387 -4.31 10.02 30.29
CA GLU A 387 -3.52 10.92 31.15
C GLU A 387 -1.99 10.71 31.04
N GLY A 388 -1.55 9.75 30.21
CA GLY A 388 -0.14 9.41 30.05
C GLY A 388 0.67 10.47 29.31
N ASN A 389 1.98 10.47 29.57
CA ASN A 389 2.85 11.58 29.21
C ASN A 389 3.42 11.45 27.78
N ILE A 390 2.63 11.74 26.76
CA ILE A 390 3.10 11.80 25.35
C ILE A 390 3.63 13.21 25.01
N THR A 391 3.87 14.05 26.02
CA THR A 391 4.10 15.50 25.88
C THR A 391 5.47 15.90 25.33
N THR A 392 6.43 14.98 25.19
CA THR A 392 7.67 15.23 24.41
C THR A 392 7.40 15.40 22.90
N VAL A 393 6.18 15.15 22.44
CA VAL A 393 5.76 15.15 21.04
C VAL A 393 4.98 16.41 20.62
N ASN A 394 4.94 17.46 21.45
CA ASN A 394 4.24 18.73 21.18
C ASN A 394 4.92 19.64 20.11
N GLY A 395 5.70 19.06 19.19
CA GLY A 395 6.48 19.81 18.21
C GLY A 395 5.79 20.15 16.89
N LEU A 396 4.67 19.52 16.53
CA LEU A 396 3.99 19.83 15.27
C LEU A 396 2.52 20.16 15.50
N LYS A 397 2.20 21.46 15.38
CA LYS A 397 0.82 21.91 15.12
C LYS A 397 0.26 21.04 13.99
N SER A 398 -0.90 20.42 14.23
CA SER A 398 -1.70 19.79 13.18
C SER A 398 -1.84 20.80 12.04
N LEU A 399 -1.19 20.53 10.91
CA LEU A 399 -1.36 21.37 9.72
C LEU A 399 -2.82 21.18 9.29
N GLU A 400 -3.63 22.24 9.33
CA GLU A 400 -5.08 22.18 9.07
C GLU A 400 -5.45 21.41 7.79
N PHE A 401 -4.59 21.46 6.76
CA PHE A 401 -4.76 20.69 5.53
C PHE A 401 -4.75 19.16 5.74
N ARG A 402 -3.92 18.65 6.66
CA ARG A 402 -3.81 17.22 6.96
C ARG A 402 -4.96 16.70 7.82
N ALA A 403 -5.68 17.56 8.55
CA ALA A 403 -6.82 17.14 9.36
C ALA A 403 -7.99 16.59 8.51
N LYS A 404 -8.16 17.11 7.28
CA LYS A 404 -9.17 16.61 6.33
C LYS A 404 -8.83 15.24 5.76
N ASP A 405 -7.54 14.95 5.63
CA ASP A 405 -7.08 13.67 5.10
C ASP A 405 -6.86 12.65 6.21
N TRP A 406 -6.20 12.97 7.32
CA TRP A 406 -5.81 12.00 8.36
C TRP A 406 -6.71 12.00 9.60
N GLY A 407 -7.70 12.89 9.63
CA GLY A 407 -8.53 13.12 10.81
C GLY A 407 -7.94 14.20 11.74
N PRO A 408 -8.74 14.67 12.70
CA PRO A 408 -8.37 15.78 13.57
C PRO A 408 -7.48 15.36 14.75
N ALA A 409 -7.34 14.06 15.00
CA ALA A 409 -6.57 13.54 16.12
C ALA A 409 -5.07 13.89 15.98
N PRO A 410 -4.36 14.12 17.10
CA PRO A 410 -2.91 14.25 17.09
C PRO A 410 -2.26 13.04 16.42
N ARG A 411 -1.13 13.28 15.75
CA ARG A 411 -0.48 12.24 14.94
C ARG A 411 -0.12 10.97 15.72
N TRP A 412 0.30 11.13 16.98
CA TRP A 412 0.70 10.03 17.84
C TRP A 412 -0.43 9.02 18.09
N VAL A 413 -1.70 9.47 18.04
CA VAL A 413 -2.89 8.61 18.17
C VAL A 413 -2.90 7.55 17.07
N ALA A 414 -2.50 7.91 15.85
CA ALA A 414 -2.42 6.97 14.74
C ALA A 414 -1.36 5.87 14.95
N PHE A 415 -0.37 6.07 15.84
CA PHE A 415 0.59 5.01 16.18
C PHE A 415 0.06 4.10 17.27
N VAL A 416 -0.65 4.64 18.27
CA VAL A 416 -1.36 3.83 19.27
C VAL A 416 -2.41 2.96 18.58
N ASP A 417 -3.26 3.55 17.73
CA ASP A 417 -4.24 2.83 16.92
C ASP A 417 -3.58 1.73 16.06
N PHE A 418 -2.41 2.02 15.46
CA PHE A 418 -1.72 1.06 14.60
C PHE A 418 -1.28 -0.17 15.40
N PHE A 419 -0.59 0.04 16.52
CA PHE A 419 -0.06 -1.06 17.33
C PHE A 419 -1.16 -1.80 18.08
N LEU A 420 -2.19 -1.11 18.56
CA LEU A 420 -3.39 -1.71 19.18
C LEU A 420 -4.14 -2.59 18.17
N ALA A 421 -4.44 -2.05 16.98
CA ALA A 421 -5.14 -2.80 15.93
C ALA A 421 -4.31 -3.98 15.40
N SER A 422 -2.98 -3.87 15.44
CA SER A 422 -2.06 -4.95 15.07
C SER A 422 -1.94 -6.05 16.14
N ARG A 423 -2.70 -5.97 17.23
CA ARG A 423 -2.86 -7.07 18.22
C ARG A 423 -4.00 -8.02 17.85
N ALA A 424 -4.79 -7.75 16.81
CA ALA A 424 -5.89 -8.63 16.41
C ALA A 424 -5.41 -10.05 16.13
N LYS A 425 -6.06 -11.04 16.75
CA LYS A 425 -5.65 -12.44 16.70
C LYS A 425 -6.12 -13.18 15.45
N HIS A 426 -7.29 -12.83 14.90
CA HIS A 426 -7.96 -13.65 13.90
C HIS A 426 -8.29 -12.91 12.61
N ALA A 427 -8.72 -11.64 12.69
CA ALA A 427 -9.08 -10.92 11.49
C ALA A 427 -8.81 -9.42 11.57
N VAL A 428 -8.51 -8.84 10.41
CA VAL A 428 -8.59 -7.40 10.18
C VAL A 428 -9.62 -7.17 9.08
N VAL A 429 -10.56 -6.26 9.33
CA VAL A 429 -11.57 -5.82 8.38
C VAL A 429 -11.27 -4.36 8.03
N SER A 430 -11.12 -4.05 6.75
CA SER A 430 -10.95 -2.68 6.26
C SER A 430 -12.17 -2.23 5.46
N GLY A 431 -12.69 -1.04 5.77
CA GLY A 431 -13.77 -0.39 5.04
C GLY A 431 -13.46 1.06 4.73
N ALA A 432 -14.16 1.62 3.73
CA ALA A 432 -14.02 3.03 3.38
C ALA A 432 -15.29 3.63 2.78
N HIS A 433 -15.41 4.95 2.86
CA HIS A 433 -16.54 5.67 2.27
C HIS A 433 -16.45 5.74 0.73
N ARG A 434 -15.38 6.36 0.20
CA ARG A 434 -15.39 6.83 -1.20
C ARG A 434 -14.33 6.23 -2.11
N ARG A 435 -13.05 6.17 -1.71
CA ARG A 435 -11.97 5.85 -2.68
C ARG A 435 -10.83 5.00 -2.16
N VAL A 436 -10.55 4.94 -0.86
CA VAL A 436 -9.20 4.53 -0.41
C VAL A 436 -9.23 3.20 0.35
N GLY A 437 -8.61 2.16 -0.23
CA GLY A 437 -8.03 1.09 0.58
C GLY A 437 -6.74 1.62 1.19
N THR A 438 -6.56 1.53 2.50
CA THR A 438 -5.41 2.19 3.13
C THR A 438 -4.21 1.25 3.19
N THR A 439 -3.05 1.78 2.80
CA THR A 439 -1.74 1.15 3.10
C THR A 439 -1.58 0.93 4.60
N TYR A 440 -2.17 1.81 5.42
CA TYR A 440 -2.25 1.70 6.87
C TYR A 440 -2.94 0.41 7.34
N ALA A 441 -4.15 0.10 6.86
CA ALA A 441 -4.87 -1.13 7.26
C ALA A 441 -4.17 -2.39 6.75
N GLN A 442 -3.55 -2.32 5.57
CA GLN A 442 -2.77 -3.43 5.05
C GLN A 442 -1.55 -3.73 5.93
N LEU A 443 -0.84 -2.69 6.42
CA LEU A 443 0.25 -2.88 7.36
C LEU A 443 -0.24 -3.40 8.72
N ILE A 444 -1.41 -2.96 9.20
CA ILE A 444 -2.04 -3.53 10.41
C ILE A 444 -2.26 -5.03 10.21
N ALA A 445 -2.90 -5.43 9.12
CA ALA A 445 -3.18 -6.82 8.81
C ALA A 445 -1.89 -7.64 8.68
N ALA A 446 -0.87 -7.09 8.02
CA ALA A 446 0.42 -7.75 7.86
C ALA A 446 1.12 -7.95 9.21
N LEU A 447 1.19 -6.93 10.08
CA LEU A 447 1.83 -7.05 11.38
C LEU A 447 1.04 -7.97 12.33
N ALA A 448 -0.29 -7.86 12.35
CA ALA A 448 -1.16 -8.75 13.12
C ALA A 448 -0.96 -10.21 12.72
N ALA A 449 -0.97 -10.52 11.42
CA ALA A 449 -0.74 -11.87 10.92
C ALA A 449 0.65 -12.41 11.32
N ALA A 450 1.71 -11.58 11.25
CA ALA A 450 3.06 -11.98 11.63
C ALA A 450 3.20 -12.27 13.12
N ARG A 451 2.52 -11.50 13.99
CA ARG A 451 2.52 -11.71 15.45
C ARG A 451 1.81 -12.99 15.87
N ASN A 452 0.76 -13.37 15.15
CA ASN A 452 -0.03 -14.58 15.43
C ASN A 452 0.50 -15.85 14.75
N LEU A 453 1.60 -15.74 13.99
CA LEU A 453 2.28 -16.88 13.40
C LEU A 453 3.37 -17.36 14.36
N GLY A 454 3.10 -18.46 15.07
CA GLY A 454 4.10 -19.14 15.90
C GLY A 454 5.12 -19.88 15.05
N ASP A 455 6.33 -20.12 15.60
CA ASP A 455 7.43 -20.72 14.85
C ASP A 455 7.16 -22.18 14.41
N ASN A 456 6.19 -22.85 15.04
CA ASN A 456 5.76 -24.22 14.72
C ASN A 456 4.25 -24.33 14.40
N SER A 457 3.54 -23.21 14.23
CA SER A 457 2.08 -23.24 14.17
C SER A 457 1.56 -23.55 12.76
N ALA A 458 1.00 -24.75 12.58
CA ALA A 458 0.13 -25.09 11.45
C ALA A 458 -1.32 -24.57 11.60
N GLY A 459 -1.62 -23.79 12.65
CA GLY A 459 -2.98 -23.64 13.18
C GLY A 459 -3.57 -22.23 13.31
N SER A 460 -2.89 -21.12 13.00
CA SER A 460 -3.54 -19.80 13.06
C SER A 460 -4.18 -19.43 11.72
N SER A 461 -5.51 -19.37 11.66
CA SER A 461 -6.26 -18.90 10.47
C SER A 461 -6.49 -17.39 10.56
N PHE A 462 -5.43 -16.60 10.40
CA PHE A 462 -5.58 -15.15 10.28
C PHE A 462 -6.17 -14.77 8.92
N THR A 463 -7.12 -13.85 8.89
CA THR A 463 -7.75 -13.37 7.66
C THR A 463 -7.71 -11.85 7.54
N PHE A 464 -7.50 -11.35 6.33
CA PHE A 464 -7.68 -9.94 6.02
C PHE A 464 -8.87 -9.79 5.08
N LEU A 465 -9.85 -8.99 5.50
CA LEU A 465 -11.12 -8.80 4.83
C LEU A 465 -11.30 -7.33 4.45
N SER A 466 -11.98 -7.11 3.33
CA SER A 466 -12.38 -5.77 2.90
C SER A 466 -13.87 -5.70 2.70
N SER A 467 -14.50 -4.71 3.34
CA SER A 467 -15.92 -4.43 3.18
C SER A 467 -16.14 -3.43 2.05
N PHE A 468 -16.98 -3.81 1.08
CA PHE A 468 -17.32 -2.96 -0.05
C PHE A 468 -18.81 -2.61 -0.05
N GLN A 469 -19.11 -1.35 -0.36
CA GLN A 469 -20.46 -0.86 -0.61
C GLN A 469 -20.59 -0.47 -2.09
N ASN A 470 -21.81 -0.50 -2.62
CA ASN A 470 -22.08 -0.35 -4.05
C ASN A 470 -21.38 0.85 -4.72
N ASN A 471 -21.48 2.06 -4.14
CA ASN A 471 -20.87 3.25 -4.74
C ASN A 471 -19.33 3.17 -4.79
N LEU A 472 -18.71 2.46 -3.85
CA LEU A 472 -17.25 2.26 -3.84
C LEU A 472 -16.85 1.43 -5.06
N LEU A 473 -17.59 0.36 -5.35
CA LEU A 473 -17.35 -0.54 -6.50
C LEU A 473 -17.70 0.11 -7.84
N ARG A 474 -18.78 0.89 -7.88
CA ARG A 474 -19.25 1.54 -9.11
C ARG A 474 -18.34 2.69 -9.54
N GLU A 475 -17.90 3.51 -8.60
CA GLU A 475 -17.22 4.77 -8.93
C GLU A 475 -16.00 5.06 -8.07
N GLY A 476 -15.91 4.48 -6.88
CA GLY A 476 -14.86 4.81 -5.93
C GLY A 476 -13.48 4.30 -6.34
N LEU A 477 -13.41 3.01 -6.65
CA LEU A 477 -12.14 2.33 -6.90
C LEU A 477 -11.44 2.80 -8.20
N ARG A 478 -12.20 3.21 -9.23
CA ARG A 478 -11.63 3.73 -10.50
C ARG A 478 -10.78 4.99 -10.34
N PHE A 479 -10.95 5.74 -9.24
CA PHE A 479 -10.24 6.98 -8.96
C PHE A 479 -9.09 6.81 -7.94
N GLN A 480 -8.70 5.58 -7.59
CA GLN A 480 -7.54 5.34 -6.73
C GLN A 480 -6.27 5.84 -7.42
N ILE A 481 -5.38 6.51 -6.68
CA ILE A 481 -4.11 7.04 -7.18
C ILE A 481 -2.98 6.24 -6.52
N GLY A 482 -1.88 5.98 -7.24
CA GLY A 482 -0.75 5.20 -6.72
C GLY A 482 -0.40 4.01 -7.61
N TRP A 483 0.59 3.20 -7.19
CA TRP A 483 0.98 1.99 -7.91
C TRP A 483 0.11 0.79 -7.57
N GLY A 484 -0.66 0.85 -6.49
CA GLY A 484 -1.60 -0.21 -6.21
C GLY A 484 -1.95 -0.26 -4.75
N HIS A 485 -3.08 0.34 -4.40
CA HIS A 485 -3.76 -0.11 -3.19
C HIS A 485 -4.25 -1.54 -3.44
N VAL A 486 -4.28 -2.34 -2.38
CA VAL A 486 -4.76 -3.73 -2.42
C VAL A 486 -6.16 -3.89 -3.05
N TRP A 487 -6.93 -2.80 -3.15
CA TRP A 487 -8.26 -2.76 -3.76
C TRP A 487 -8.31 -2.45 -5.25
N ASN A 488 -7.22 -1.98 -5.87
CA ASN A 488 -7.21 -1.63 -7.30
C ASN A 488 -7.66 -2.79 -8.20
N ARG A 489 -7.35 -4.01 -7.78
CA ARG A 489 -7.77 -5.25 -8.46
C ARG A 489 -9.28 -5.44 -8.57
N PHE A 490 -10.04 -4.83 -7.66
CA PHE A 490 -11.50 -4.92 -7.65
C PHE A 490 -12.16 -3.80 -8.49
N ALA A 491 -11.36 -2.97 -9.17
CA ALA A 491 -11.83 -1.81 -9.93
C ALA A 491 -11.96 -2.05 -11.44
N GLY A 492 -11.26 -3.07 -11.98
CA GLY A 492 -11.17 -3.32 -13.42
C GLY A 492 -12.45 -3.89 -14.04
N PRO A 493 -12.51 -4.00 -15.38
CA PRO A 493 -13.69 -4.46 -16.12
C PRO A 493 -14.15 -5.88 -15.79
N LEU A 494 -13.28 -6.71 -15.21
CA LEU A 494 -13.66 -8.05 -14.73
C LEU A 494 -14.39 -8.03 -13.37
N SER A 495 -14.51 -6.87 -12.71
CA SER A 495 -15.25 -6.69 -11.45
C SER A 495 -16.65 -6.14 -11.73
N CYS A 496 -17.68 -6.80 -11.20
CA CYS A 496 -19.04 -6.31 -11.38
C CYS A 496 -19.26 -4.98 -10.63
N HIS A 497 -19.77 -3.94 -11.28
CA HIS A 497 -19.87 -2.62 -10.63
C HIS A 497 -21.08 -2.47 -9.71
N ASN A 498 -22.17 -3.19 -9.99
CA ASN A 498 -23.44 -3.08 -9.26
C ASN A 498 -23.62 -4.24 -8.27
N GLN A 499 -22.79 -4.26 -7.23
CA GLN A 499 -22.89 -5.27 -6.17
C GLN A 499 -23.51 -4.64 -4.92
N ARG A 500 -24.27 -5.44 -4.15
CA ARG A 500 -24.73 -5.05 -2.80
C ARG A 500 -23.53 -5.00 -1.84
N ASN A 501 -23.76 -4.86 -0.55
CA ASN A 501 -22.66 -4.93 0.42
C ASN A 501 -21.91 -6.28 0.28
N GLN A 502 -20.58 -6.24 0.23
CA GLN A 502 -19.72 -7.41 0.03
C GLN A 502 -18.61 -7.45 1.09
N CYS A 503 -18.13 -8.65 1.41
CA CYS A 503 -17.03 -8.88 2.34
C CYS A 503 -16.02 -9.86 1.74
N ALA A 504 -15.00 -9.31 1.08
CA ALA A 504 -14.04 -10.08 0.29
C ALA A 504 -12.74 -10.34 1.05
N PHE A 505 -12.20 -11.55 0.88
CA PHE A 505 -10.82 -11.84 1.27
C PHE A 505 -9.84 -10.96 0.52
N THR A 506 -8.86 -10.46 1.26
CA THR A 506 -7.89 -9.47 0.81
C THR A 506 -6.50 -9.99 1.14
N PRO A 507 -5.55 -10.00 0.18
CA PRO A 507 -4.22 -10.52 0.46
C PRO A 507 -3.41 -9.57 1.35
N LEU A 508 -2.54 -10.13 2.18
CA LEU A 508 -1.53 -9.35 2.92
C LEU A 508 -0.47 -8.79 1.95
N LEU A 509 -0.08 -9.61 0.96
CA LEU A 509 0.79 -9.22 -0.15
C LEU A 509 -0.01 -9.27 -1.47
N PRO A 510 -0.46 -8.13 -2.01
CA PRO A 510 -1.24 -8.10 -3.24
C PRO A 510 -0.43 -8.63 -4.44
N PRO A 511 -1.07 -9.40 -5.33
CA PRO A 511 -0.56 -9.58 -6.68
C PRO A 511 -0.60 -8.29 -7.48
N ALA A 512 0.23 -8.23 -8.52
CA ALA A 512 0.05 -7.22 -9.54
C ALA A 512 -1.23 -7.47 -10.35
N TRP A 513 -1.60 -6.46 -11.13
CA TRP A 513 -2.73 -6.52 -12.06
C TRP A 513 -2.62 -7.61 -13.14
N TRP A 514 -1.50 -8.31 -13.23
CA TRP A 514 -1.21 -9.28 -14.29
C TRP A 514 -0.84 -10.68 -13.77
N ASP A 515 -0.97 -10.92 -12.46
CA ASP A 515 -0.55 -12.18 -11.84
C ASP A 515 -1.74 -13.15 -11.58
N GLY A 516 -2.93 -12.91 -12.15
CA GLY A 516 -4.07 -13.81 -11.91
C GLY A 516 -5.31 -13.61 -12.76
N LEU A 517 -6.16 -14.64 -12.79
CA LEU A 517 -7.36 -14.76 -13.66
C LEU A 517 -8.38 -13.60 -13.52
N TRP A 518 -8.42 -12.95 -12.36
CA TRP A 518 -9.32 -11.85 -12.05
C TRP A 518 -8.61 -10.51 -11.84
N GLN A 519 -7.34 -10.42 -12.25
CA GLN A 519 -6.57 -9.19 -12.16
C GLN A 519 -6.74 -8.43 -13.47
N SER A 520 -7.66 -7.47 -13.48
CA SER A 520 -7.85 -6.60 -14.65
C SER A 520 -7.44 -5.18 -14.30
N PRO A 521 -6.41 -4.63 -14.97
CA PRO A 521 -5.98 -3.26 -14.74
C PRO A 521 -7.02 -2.26 -15.28
N LEU A 522 -7.07 -1.08 -14.68
CA LEU A 522 -7.75 0.06 -15.29
C LEU A 522 -6.93 0.56 -16.49
N GLN A 523 -7.56 1.18 -17.49
CA GLN A 523 -6.86 1.72 -18.67
C GLN A 523 -5.69 2.64 -18.29
N ARG A 524 -5.87 3.46 -17.25
CA ARG A 524 -4.80 4.31 -16.71
C ARG A 524 -3.58 3.50 -16.26
N ASP A 525 -3.81 2.37 -15.60
CA ASP A 525 -2.74 1.53 -15.08
C ASP A 525 -2.02 0.81 -16.25
N ILE A 526 -2.76 0.37 -17.28
CA ILE A 526 -2.19 -0.13 -18.55
C ILE A 526 -1.27 0.93 -19.18
N ASN A 527 -1.80 2.13 -19.43
CA ASN A 527 -1.04 3.23 -20.04
C ASN A 527 0.18 3.61 -19.21
N ARG A 528 0.10 3.47 -17.88
CA ARG A 528 1.23 3.74 -16.99
C ARG A 528 2.32 2.68 -17.14
N LEU A 529 1.95 1.41 -17.29
CA LEU A 529 2.88 0.28 -17.43
C LEU A 529 3.53 0.22 -18.80
N GLU A 530 2.83 0.63 -19.86
CA GLU A 530 3.39 0.80 -21.20
C GLU A 530 4.60 1.75 -21.18
N GLN A 531 4.60 2.79 -20.34
CA GLN A 531 5.74 3.69 -20.19
C GLN A 531 7.00 3.02 -19.60
N TYR A 532 6.86 1.83 -19.01
CA TYR A 532 7.95 0.99 -18.50
C TYR A 532 8.32 -0.13 -19.48
N GLY A 533 7.69 -0.17 -20.67
CA GLY A 533 7.85 -1.24 -21.65
C GLY A 533 7.04 -2.49 -21.33
N VAL A 534 6.08 -2.40 -20.40
CA VAL A 534 5.20 -3.52 -20.07
C VAL A 534 3.91 -3.37 -20.85
N GLN A 535 3.79 -4.11 -21.94
CA GLN A 535 2.55 -4.18 -22.70
C GLN A 535 1.63 -5.22 -22.05
N LEU A 536 0.49 -4.76 -21.54
CA LEU A 536 -0.54 -5.61 -20.95
C LEU A 536 -1.72 -5.83 -21.90
N THR A 537 -2.21 -7.06 -21.96
CA THR A 537 -3.53 -7.33 -22.52
C THR A 537 -4.63 -6.91 -21.53
N GLY A 538 -5.88 -6.76 -22.00
CA GLY A 538 -7.03 -6.47 -21.13
C GLY A 538 -7.32 -7.55 -20.06
N PHE A 539 -6.72 -8.73 -20.22
CA PHE A 539 -6.77 -9.84 -19.26
C PHE A 539 -5.55 -9.89 -18.33
N GLY A 540 -4.65 -8.91 -18.41
CA GLY A 540 -3.48 -8.82 -17.56
C GLY A 540 -2.36 -9.80 -17.95
N THR A 541 -2.20 -10.22 -19.20
CA THR A 541 -0.98 -10.94 -19.62
C THR A 541 0.08 -9.95 -20.11
N THR A 542 1.36 -10.22 -19.80
CA THR A 542 2.51 -9.40 -20.22
C THR A 542 3.17 -9.95 -21.48
N ASP A 543 3.50 -9.10 -22.46
CA ASP A 543 4.37 -9.46 -23.59
C ASP A 543 5.85 -9.36 -23.19
N GLU A 544 6.48 -10.50 -22.91
CA GLU A 544 7.89 -10.55 -22.50
C GLU A 544 8.86 -10.20 -23.63
N ILE A 545 8.52 -10.48 -24.89
CA ILE A 545 9.35 -10.16 -26.05
C ILE A 545 9.40 -8.64 -26.23
N HIS A 546 8.25 -7.98 -26.10
CA HIS A 546 8.17 -6.53 -26.14
C HIS A 546 9.00 -5.90 -25.03
N LEU A 547 8.88 -6.38 -23.78
CA LEU A 547 9.65 -5.87 -22.64
C LEU A 547 11.16 -6.03 -22.87
N GLN A 548 11.59 -7.17 -23.41
CA GLN A 548 13.00 -7.42 -23.74
C GLN A 548 13.51 -6.43 -24.81
N SER A 549 12.72 -6.20 -25.86
CA SER A 549 13.04 -5.23 -26.92
C SER A 549 13.11 -3.80 -26.39
N PHE A 550 12.16 -3.41 -25.55
CA PHE A 550 12.14 -2.12 -24.87
C PHE A 550 13.40 -1.92 -24.03
N CYS A 551 13.75 -2.90 -23.19
CA CYS A 551 14.93 -2.80 -22.34
C CYS A 551 16.25 -2.81 -23.13
N SER A 552 16.29 -3.46 -24.29
CA SER A 552 17.48 -3.50 -25.17
C SER A 552 17.69 -2.19 -25.94
N SER A 553 16.60 -1.53 -26.35
CA SER A 553 16.65 -0.25 -27.08
C SER A 553 16.81 0.97 -26.15
N ARG A 554 16.50 0.81 -24.87
CA ARG A 554 16.52 1.88 -23.88
C ARG A 554 17.93 2.30 -23.50
N LYS A 555 18.18 3.62 -23.50
CA LYS A 555 19.42 4.18 -22.97
C LYS A 555 19.58 3.86 -21.49
N TYR A 556 20.74 3.35 -21.11
CA TYR A 556 21.08 3.08 -19.72
C TYR A 556 21.24 4.38 -18.94
N ILE A 557 20.48 4.56 -17.86
CA ILE A 557 20.47 5.80 -17.06
C ILE A 557 21.04 5.51 -15.68
N VAL A 558 22.12 6.19 -15.32
CA VAL A 558 22.70 6.12 -13.99
C VAL A 558 22.72 7.51 -13.38
N LYS A 559 22.03 7.67 -12.26
CA LYS A 559 22.08 8.89 -11.46
C LYS A 559 22.77 8.59 -10.13
N THR A 560 23.87 9.27 -9.88
CA THR A 560 24.63 9.16 -8.62
C THR A 560 24.65 10.47 -7.86
N ILE A 561 24.64 10.37 -6.54
CA ILE A 561 24.79 11.49 -5.62
C ILE A 561 26.04 11.22 -4.78
N PRO A 562 27.08 12.10 -4.83
CA PRO A 562 28.22 11.97 -3.95
C PRO A 562 27.80 12.31 -2.52
N ILE A 563 28.32 11.54 -1.55
CA ILE A 563 28.19 11.87 -0.16
C ILE A 563 29.48 12.58 0.27
N PRO A 564 29.43 13.86 0.69
CA PRO A 564 30.61 14.48 1.28
C PRO A 564 30.92 13.70 2.56
N LEU A 565 32.14 13.17 2.62
CA LEU A 565 32.62 12.41 3.76
C LEU A 565 32.78 13.32 4.93
#